data_AF-A0AAE3YGM9-F1
#
_entry.id   AF-A0AAE3YGM9-F1
#
_cell.length_a   1.000
_cell.length_b   1.000
_cell.length_c   1.000
_cell.angle_alpha   90.00
_cell.angle_beta   90.00
_cell.angle_gamma   90.00
#
_symmetry.space_group_name_H-M   'P 1'
#
loop_
_entity.id
_entity.type
_entity.pdbx_description
1 polymer ?
#
loop_
_entity_poly.entity_id
_entity_poly.type
_entity_poly.pdbx_seq_one_letter_code
_entity_poly.pdbx_strand_id
1 'polypeptide(L)'
;MTEYTNSKHRKPGISKTGVPQFSYHYFVSFKHDVPDGIGFTNMELTMARPIRDLDLVRQIETRLRRDGYVNPLVLGFALMRDGSATRGEC
;
A
#
# COMPACT_ATOMS: atom_id res chain seq x y z
N MET A 1 -20.86 13.70 25.94
CA MET A 1 -20.96 12.34 25.38
C MET A 1 -21.15 12.53 23.87
N THR A 2 -20.22 12.13 23.01
CA THR A 2 -19.68 10.77 22.89
C THR A 2 -18.28 10.79 22.27
N GLU A 3 -17.30 10.19 22.95
CA GLU A 3 -15.99 9.86 22.39
C GLU A 3 -16.13 8.65 21.45
N TYR A 4 -15.74 8.82 20.18
CA TYR A 4 -15.60 7.70 19.26
C TYR A 4 -14.19 7.11 19.40
N THR A 5 -14.07 6.11 20.27
CA THR A 5 -12.96 5.19 20.27
C THR A 5 -13.06 4.24 19.08
N ASN A 6 -11.94 4.00 18.38
CA ASN A 6 -11.41 2.68 18.01
C ASN A 6 -10.47 2.79 16.80
N SER A 7 -9.32 3.45 17.00
CA SER A 7 -8.15 3.25 16.14
C SER A 7 -7.63 1.83 16.38
N LYS A 8 -8.18 0.86 15.63
CA LYS A 8 -7.69 -0.52 15.60
C LYS A 8 -6.20 -0.50 15.28
N HIS A 9 -5.39 -0.72 16.31
CA HIS A 9 -4.02 -1.19 16.21
C HIS A 9 -3.98 -2.43 15.32
N ARG A 10 -3.64 -2.23 14.05
CA ARG A 10 -3.29 -3.30 13.14
C ARG A 10 -1.90 -3.79 13.57
N LYS A 11 -1.88 -4.78 14.46
CA LYS A 11 -0.65 -5.45 14.90
C LYS A 11 0.18 -5.81 13.66
N PRO A 12 1.47 -5.47 13.57
CA PRO A 12 2.33 -6.01 12.52
C PRO A 12 2.32 -7.53 12.68
N GLY A 13 1.90 -8.23 11.63
CA GLY A 13 1.84 -9.69 11.63
C GLY A 13 3.22 -10.26 11.86
N ILE A 14 3.44 -10.88 13.02
CA ILE A 14 4.63 -11.65 13.32
C ILE A 14 4.55 -12.92 12.46
N SER A 15 5.32 -12.96 11.38
CA SER A 15 5.48 -14.16 10.56
C SER A 15 6.18 -15.24 11.38
N LYS A 16 5.56 -16.42 11.52
CA LYS A 16 6.01 -17.57 12.32
C LYS A 16 7.22 -18.33 11.74
N THR A 17 8.01 -17.71 10.88
CA THR A 17 9.14 -18.34 10.20
C THR A 17 10.27 -17.32 10.22
N GLY A 18 11.45 -17.70 10.71
CA GLY A 18 12.65 -16.85 10.84
C GLY A 18 13.24 -16.34 9.52
N VAL A 19 12.39 -16.06 8.53
CA VAL A 19 12.72 -15.37 7.29
C VAL A 19 12.54 -13.87 7.56
N PRO A 20 13.56 -13.02 7.31
CA PRO A 20 13.39 -11.58 7.43
C PRO A 20 12.22 -11.12 6.56
N GLN A 21 11.19 -10.58 7.20
CA GLN A 21 10.03 -10.05 6.50
C GLN A 21 10.40 -8.67 5.96
N PHE A 22 10.78 -8.61 4.68
CA PHE A 22 10.99 -7.35 4.00
C PHE A 22 9.65 -6.67 3.73
N SER A 23 9.49 -5.43 4.16
CA SER A 23 8.30 -4.62 3.90
C SER A 23 8.68 -3.36 3.13
N TYR A 24 8.18 -3.23 1.90
CA TYR A 24 8.43 -2.08 1.05
C TYR A 24 7.23 -1.14 1.13
N HIS A 25 7.44 0.07 1.64
CA HIS A 25 6.41 1.08 1.78
C HIS A 25 6.47 2.03 0.59
N TYR A 26 5.40 2.08 -0.19
CA TYR A 26 5.27 2.92 -1.38
C TYR A 26 4.26 4.02 -1.16
N PHE A 27 4.55 5.20 -1.69
CA PHE A 27 3.54 6.22 -1.96
C PHE A 27 3.13 6.07 -3.43
N VAL A 28 1.84 5.85 -3.69
CA VAL A 28 1.31 5.57 -5.03
C VAL A 28 0.33 6.67 -5.41
N SER A 29 0.57 7.31 -6.55
CA SER A 29 -0.32 8.30 -7.16
C SER A 29 -1.10 7.65 -8.28
N PHE A 30 -2.42 7.82 -8.28
CA PHE A 30 -3.30 7.26 -9.31
C PHE A 30 -4.45 8.19 -9.64
N LYS A 31 -4.98 8.04 -10.85
CA LYS A 31 -6.27 8.63 -11.24
C LYS A 31 -7.37 7.58 -11.19
N HIS A 32 -8.60 8.03 -11.08
CA HIS A 32 -9.82 7.22 -11.16
C HIS A 32 -10.96 8.07 -11.70
N ASP A 33 -11.99 7.41 -12.21
CA ASP A 33 -13.19 8.08 -12.69
C ASP A 33 -14.08 8.46 -11.50
N VAL A 34 -14.62 9.68 -11.53
CA VAL A 34 -15.63 10.21 -10.61
C VAL A 34 -16.82 10.73 -11.43
N PRO A 35 -18.02 10.89 -10.85
CA PRO A 35 -19.22 11.25 -11.62
C PRO A 35 -19.05 12.47 -12.56
N ASP A 36 -18.26 13.46 -12.14
CA ASP A 36 -18.06 14.71 -12.87
C ASP A 36 -16.67 14.81 -13.55
N GLY A 37 -15.94 13.71 -13.72
CA GLY A 37 -14.66 13.70 -14.44
C GLY A 37 -13.62 12.73 -13.88
N ILE A 38 -12.38 13.24 -13.71
CA ILE A 38 -11.22 12.44 -13.27
C ILE A 38 -10.78 12.93 -11.90
N GLY A 39 -10.76 12.02 -10.93
CA GLY A 39 -10.21 12.26 -9.60
C GLY A 39 -8.75 11.83 -9.52
N PHE A 40 -7.91 12.63 -8.86
CA PHE A 40 -6.52 12.30 -8.55
C PHE A 40 -6.39 12.01 -7.05
N THR A 41 -5.71 10.93 -6.71
CA THR A 41 -5.55 10.51 -5.31
C THR A 41 -4.19 9.88 -5.11
N ASN A 42 -3.71 9.96 -3.87
CA ASN A 42 -2.50 9.27 -3.44
C ASN A 42 -2.83 8.31 -2.31
N MET A 43 -2.11 7.19 -2.23
CA MET A 43 -2.21 6.27 -1.12
C MET A 43 -0.86 5.71 -0.69
N GLU A 44 -0.77 5.33 0.58
CA GLU A 44 0.35 4.53 1.07
C GLU A 44 0.03 3.04 0.95
N LEU A 45 1.00 2.29 0.41
CA LEU A 45 0.89 0.85 0.17
C LEU A 45 2.11 0.13 0.73
N THR A 46 1.90 -0.85 1.61
CA THR A 46 2.95 -1.79 2.01
C THR A 46 2.91 -3.04 1.14
N MET A 47 4.07 -3.42 0.60
CA MET A 47 4.25 -4.62 -0.23
C MET A 47 5.33 -5.54 0.35
N ALA A 48 5.17 -6.85 0.17
CA ALA A 48 6.16 -7.85 0.60
C ALA A 48 7.36 -7.96 -0.36
N ARG A 49 7.22 -7.44 -1.58
CA ARG A 49 8.27 -7.45 -2.61
C ARG A 49 8.35 -6.09 -3.29
N PRO A 50 9.51 -5.68 -3.79
CA PRO A 50 9.65 -4.40 -4.47
C PRO A 50 8.92 -4.42 -5.81
N ILE A 51 8.35 -3.28 -6.21
CA ILE A 51 7.78 -3.07 -7.54
C ILE A 51 8.95 -2.99 -8.55
N ARG A 52 9.08 -4.02 -9.39
CA ARG A 52 10.14 -4.13 -10.41
C ARG A 52 9.61 -4.32 -11.83
N ASP A 53 8.31 -4.53 -11.96
CA ASP A 53 7.64 -4.85 -13.21
C ASP A 53 6.24 -4.24 -13.26
N LEU A 54 5.66 -4.20 -14.46
CA LEU A 54 4.31 -3.69 -14.69
C LEU A 54 3.22 -4.63 -14.17
N ASP A 55 3.52 -5.91 -13.94
CA ASP A 55 2.52 -6.86 -13.43
C ASP A 55 2.16 -6.52 -11.98
N LEU A 56 3.13 -6.09 -11.18
CA LEU A 56 2.88 -5.54 -9.86
C LEU A 56 2.04 -4.26 -9.90
N VAL A 57 2.27 -3.38 -10.87
CA VAL A 57 1.45 -2.17 -11.05
C VAL A 57 0.00 -2.55 -11.39
N ARG A 58 -0.21 -3.53 -12.27
CA ARG A 58 -1.55 -4.06 -12.60
C ARG A 58 -2.24 -4.71 -11.41
N GLN A 59 -1.48 -5.35 -10.51
CA GLN A 59 -2.03 -5.88 -9.26
C GLN A 59 -2.50 -4.76 -8.32
N ILE A 60 -1.76 -3.65 -8.26
CA ILE A 60 -2.18 -2.46 -7.50
C ILE A 60 -3.48 -1.90 -8.06
N GLU A 61 -3.60 -1.72 -9.39
CA GLU A 61 -4.85 -1.27 -10.02
C GLU A 61 -6.02 -2.23 -9.76
N THR A 62 -5.77 -3.54 -9.83
CA THR A 62 -6.79 -4.55 -9.54
C THR A 62 -7.24 -4.50 -8.08
N ARG A 63 -6.33 -4.17 -7.15
CA ARG A 63 -6.68 -3.92 -5.76
C ARG A 63 -7.49 -2.63 -5.60
N LEU A 64 -7.08 -1.54 -6.26
CA LEU A 64 -7.81 -0.27 -6.26
C LEU A 64 -9.25 -0.44 -6.76
N ARG A 65 -9.48 -1.26 -7.80
CA ARG A 65 -10.83 -1.60 -8.28
C ARG A 65 -11.66 -2.29 -7.21
N ARG A 66 -11.06 -3.21 -6.45
CA ARG A 66 -11.73 -3.89 -5.32
C ARG A 66 -12.02 -2.94 -4.17
N ASP A 67 -11.17 -1.93 -3.98
CA ASP A 67 -11.33 -0.89 -2.96
C ASP A 67 -12.39 0.18 -3.36
N GLY A 68 -12.97 0.08 -4.56
CA GLY A 68 -14.09 0.91 -5.03
C GLY A 68 -13.73 2.02 -6.00
N TYR A 69 -12.46 2.15 -6.37
CA TYR A 69 -12.04 3.13 -7.39
C TYR A 69 -12.45 2.65 -8.78
N VAL A 70 -13.18 3.49 -9.52
CA VAL A 70 -13.63 3.18 -10.89
C VAL A 70 -12.50 3.49 -11.88
N ASN A 71 -12.18 2.54 -12.76
CA ASN A 71 -11.11 2.65 -13.77
C ASN A 71 -9.79 3.27 -13.26
N PRO A 72 -9.21 2.74 -12.16
CA PRO A 72 -7.99 3.29 -11.61
C PRO A 72 -6.81 3.06 -12.56
N LEU A 73 -5.98 4.08 -12.71
CA LEU A 73 -4.72 4.02 -13.44
C LEU A 73 -3.60 4.59 -12.57
N VAL A 74 -2.57 3.78 -12.32
CA VAL A 74 -1.39 4.24 -11.57
C VAL A 74 -0.59 5.19 -12.45
N LEU A 75 -0.33 6.39 -11.93
CA LEU A 75 0.44 7.44 -12.60
C LEU A 75 1.91 7.41 -12.21
N GLY A 76 2.19 7.01 -10.96
CA GLY A 76 3.54 6.93 -10.43
C GLY A 76 3.58 6.33 -9.04
N PHE A 77 4.76 5.92 -8.62
CA PHE A 77 5.01 5.44 -7.27
C PHE A 77 6.42 5.82 -6.81
N ALA A 78 6.59 6.01 -5.51
CA ALA A 78 7.88 6.27 -4.86
C ALA A 78 8.07 5.32 -3.69
N LEU A 79 9.25 4.70 -3.58
CA LEU A 79 9.61 3.89 -2.40
C LEU A 79 9.98 4.83 -1.25
N MET A 80 9.20 4.79 -0.17
CA MET A 80 9.36 5.64 1.01
C MET A 80 10.27 5.00 2.05
N ARG A 81 10.15 3.68 2.25
CA ARG A 81 10.94 2.93 3.23
C ARG A 81 11.09 1.48 2.78
N ASP A 82 12.32 0.98 2.83
CA ASP A 82 12.59 -0.44 2.88
C ASP A 82 12.70 -0.87 4.34
N GLY A 83 11.67 -1.54 4.84
CA GLY A 83 11.76 -2.26 6.09
C GLY A 83 12.66 -3.47 5.86
N SER A 84 13.96 -3.32 6.10
CA SER A 84 14.73 -4.48 6.56
C SER A 84 14.14 -4.82 7.93
N ALA A 85 13.68 -6.06 8.12
CA ALA A 85 13.39 -6.55 9.46
C ALA A 85 14.65 -6.25 10.27
N THR A 86 14.52 -5.37 11.27
CA THR A 86 15.59 -4.94 12.17
C THR A 86 16.47 -6.13 12.48
N ARG A 87 17.64 -6.19 11.83
CA ARG A 87 18.70 -7.09 12.21
C ARG A 87 19.08 -6.60 13.59
N GLY A 88 18.70 -7.36 14.62
CA GLY A 88 18.97 -7.01 16.01
C GLY A 88 20.40 -6.49 16.10
N GLU A 89 20.52 -5.22 16.46
CA GLU A 89 21.79 -4.65 16.87
C GLU A 89 22.16 -5.40 18.16
N CYS A 90 23.18 -6.26 18.04
CA CYS A 90 23.83 -6.90 19.18
C CYS A 90 24.65 -5.88 19.97
#